data_AF-A0A2P8HGJ6-F1
#
_entry.id   AF-A0A2P8HGJ6-F1
#
_cell.length_a   1.000
_cell.length_b   1.000
_cell.length_c   1.000
_cell.angle_alpha   90.00
_cell.angle_beta   90.00
_cell.angle_gamma   90.00
#
_symmetry.space_group_name_H-M   'P 1'
#
loop_
_entity.id
_entity.type
_entity.pdbx_description
1 polymer ?
#
loop_
_entity_poly.entity_id
_entity_poly.type
_entity_poly.pdbx_seq_one_letter_code
_entity_poly.pdbx_strand_id
1 'polypeptide(L)'
;MQNFFSAVLAIHIAGGTLSLITGMLAITTQKGGRHHRINGKLYCAGMTIIFITAIAMALIKELTFLLMVSFFSYHQLVRGYRALYLKKLHKGQRMTWVDVLINSIAAVFMICLLAWGLTGDWSLLRIVAIVFGLSGILVVTLDVRKFYVRPVEKQHWFYSHISGMGGAYIATITAFLVVNVRFLPGWIVWLGPLTVGLVIINITIARYKRKFKKVLQEAV
;
A
#
# COMPACT_ATOMS: atom_id res chain seq x y z
N MET A 1 19.72 -20.10 15.83
CA MET A 1 18.95 -19.44 14.75
C MET A 1 17.46 -19.81 14.74
N GLN A 2 17.09 -21.09 14.96
CA GLN A 2 15.68 -21.55 14.98
C GLN A 2 14.78 -20.71 15.90
N ASN A 3 15.20 -20.51 17.16
CA ASN A 3 14.39 -19.80 18.17
C ASN A 3 14.16 -18.32 17.82
N PHE A 4 15.16 -17.67 17.22
CA PHE A 4 15.03 -16.29 16.76
C PHE A 4 14.03 -16.17 15.61
N PHE A 5 14.13 -17.05 14.61
CA PHE A 5 13.20 -17.05 13.48
C PHE A 5 11.75 -17.27 13.94
N SER A 6 11.51 -18.24 14.83
CA SER A 6 10.17 -18.51 15.38
C SER A 6 9.61 -17.30 16.13
N ALA A 7 10.43 -16.57 16.89
CA ALA A 7 10.02 -15.35 17.56
C ALA A 7 9.63 -14.23 16.56
N VAL A 8 10.46 -14.01 15.53
CA VAL A 8 10.16 -13.03 14.46
C VAL A 8 8.88 -13.41 13.72
N LEU A 9 8.68 -14.69 13.41
CA LEU A 9 7.48 -15.21 12.77
C LEU A 9 6.24 -14.99 13.64
N ALA A 10 6.31 -15.26 14.94
CA ALA A 10 5.20 -15.02 15.85
C ALA A 10 4.81 -13.53 15.89
N ILE A 11 5.80 -12.63 15.96
CA ILE A 11 5.57 -11.18 15.91
C ILE A 11 4.98 -10.76 14.56
N HIS A 12 5.45 -11.35 13.45
CA HIS A 12 4.92 -11.09 12.12
C HIS A 12 3.44 -11.48 12.01
N ILE A 13 3.08 -12.67 12.49
CA ILE A 13 1.69 -13.16 12.51
C ILE A 13 0.82 -12.24 13.37
N ALA A 14 1.29 -11.85 14.56
CA ALA A 14 0.55 -10.92 15.43
C ALA A 14 0.33 -9.56 14.76
N GLY A 15 1.36 -8.98 14.13
CA GLY A 15 1.26 -7.74 13.36
C GLY A 15 0.33 -7.87 12.15
N GLY A 16 0.38 -9.02 11.46
CA GLY A 16 -0.51 -9.43 10.38
C GLY A 16 -1.97 -9.37 10.78
N THR A 17 -2.32 -10.13 11.83
CA THR A 17 -3.67 -10.20 12.37
C THR A 17 -4.18 -8.84 12.84
N LEU A 18 -3.34 -8.08 13.56
CA LEU A 18 -3.67 -6.71 13.97
C LEU A 18 -4.00 -5.83 12.77
N SER A 19 -3.18 -5.89 11.72
CA SER A 19 -3.35 -5.07 10.51
C SER A 19 -4.62 -5.44 9.73
N LEU A 20 -4.91 -6.73 9.59
CA LEU A 20 -6.12 -7.18 8.90
C LEU A 20 -7.38 -6.70 9.64
N ILE A 21 -7.45 -6.90 10.96
CA ILE A 21 -8.60 -6.48 11.76
C ILE A 21 -8.76 -4.95 11.74
N THR A 22 -7.70 -4.22 12.07
CA THR A 22 -7.77 -2.75 12.20
C THR A 22 -7.90 -2.05 10.85
N GLY A 23 -7.33 -2.59 9.78
CA GLY A 23 -7.55 -2.11 8.42
C GLY A 23 -9.02 -2.24 8.00
N MET A 24 -9.65 -3.41 8.25
CA MET A 24 -11.09 -3.59 7.99
C MET A 24 -11.95 -2.60 8.79
N LEU A 25 -11.68 -2.46 10.09
CA LEU A 25 -12.38 -1.50 10.95
C LEU A 25 -12.19 -0.05 10.48
N ALA A 26 -11.01 0.31 10.00
CA ALA A 26 -10.76 1.64 9.42
C ALA A 26 -11.57 1.86 8.13
N ILE A 27 -11.72 0.83 7.30
CA ILE A 27 -12.49 0.89 6.04
C ILE A 27 -13.99 1.04 6.31
N THR A 28 -14.54 0.33 7.29
CA THR A 28 -16.00 0.35 7.58
C THR A 28 -16.45 1.56 8.38
N THR A 29 -15.56 2.18 9.15
CA THR A 29 -15.88 3.36 9.96
C THR A 29 -15.98 4.66 9.15
N GLN A 30 -16.51 5.71 9.79
CA GLN A 30 -16.64 7.04 9.19
C GLN A 30 -15.26 7.67 8.95
N LYS A 31 -14.99 8.03 7.69
CA LYS A 31 -13.70 8.52 7.22
C LYS A 31 -13.39 9.86 7.90
N GLY A 32 -12.25 9.92 8.59
CA GLY A 32 -11.83 11.07 9.40
C GLY A 32 -12.36 11.14 10.84
N GLY A 33 -13.30 10.28 11.23
CA GLY A 33 -13.83 10.18 12.60
C GLY A 33 -12.84 9.55 13.58
N ARG A 34 -13.15 9.57 14.89
CA ARG A 34 -12.27 9.06 15.96
C ARG A 34 -11.90 7.58 15.73
N HIS A 35 -12.88 6.71 15.51
CA HIS A 35 -12.64 5.28 15.29
C HIS A 35 -11.80 5.00 14.04
N HIS A 36 -12.05 5.71 12.93
CA HIS A 36 -11.24 5.58 11.72
C HIS A 36 -9.78 5.98 11.98
N ARG A 37 -9.54 7.08 12.71
CA ARG A 37 -8.17 7.53 13.02
C ARG A 37 -7.43 6.58 13.95
N ILE A 38 -8.11 6.03 14.97
CA ILE A 38 -7.51 5.05 15.89
C ILE A 38 -7.14 3.78 15.12
N ASN A 39 -8.11 3.20 14.42
CA ASN A 39 -7.90 1.98 13.64
C ASN A 39 -6.86 2.18 12.52
N GLY A 40 -6.87 3.33 11.86
CA GLY A 40 -5.86 3.67 10.85
C GLY A 40 -4.44 3.75 11.42
N LYS A 41 -4.26 4.28 12.65
CA LYS A 41 -2.95 4.29 13.32
C LYS A 41 -2.51 2.88 13.74
N LEU A 42 -3.42 2.08 14.29
CA LEU A 42 -3.12 0.69 14.65
C LEU A 42 -2.79 -0.15 13.42
N TYR A 43 -3.50 0.06 12.31
CA TYR A 43 -3.20 -0.56 11.02
C TYR A 43 -1.80 -0.17 10.53
N CYS A 44 -1.43 1.12 10.58
CA CYS A 44 -0.07 1.54 10.24
C CYS A 44 0.97 0.88 11.15
N ALA A 45 0.74 0.83 12.46
CA ALA A 45 1.67 0.21 13.41
C ALA A 45 1.86 -1.29 13.12
N GLY A 46 0.77 -2.02 12.90
CA GLY A 46 0.82 -3.43 12.51
C GLY A 46 1.58 -3.65 11.20
N MET A 47 1.32 -2.81 10.18
CA MET A 47 2.02 -2.91 8.89
C MET A 47 3.52 -2.60 9.00
N THR A 48 3.91 -1.67 9.88
CA THR A 48 5.33 -1.42 10.17
C THR A 48 5.98 -2.63 10.84
N ILE A 49 5.29 -3.28 11.79
CA ILE A 49 5.76 -4.53 12.41
C ILE A 49 5.95 -5.63 11.34
N ILE A 50 4.96 -5.83 10.48
CA ILE A 50 5.02 -6.82 9.38
C ILE A 50 6.18 -6.50 8.45
N PHE A 51 6.39 -5.23 8.07
CA PHE A 51 7.47 -4.83 7.17
C PHE A 51 8.86 -5.14 7.76
N ILE A 52 9.11 -4.74 9.00
CA ILE A 52 10.40 -4.98 9.68
C ILE A 52 10.65 -6.49 9.84
N THR A 53 9.64 -7.24 10.31
CA THR A 53 9.76 -8.69 10.49
C THR A 53 9.87 -9.44 9.16
N ALA A 54 9.21 -8.98 8.11
CA ALA A 54 9.31 -9.54 6.76
C ALA A 54 10.71 -9.40 6.19
N ILE A 55 11.36 -8.23 6.34
CA ILE A 55 12.76 -8.02 5.95
C ILE A 55 13.66 -9.01 6.71
N ALA A 56 13.51 -9.08 8.04
CA ALA A 56 14.32 -9.99 8.86
C ALA A 56 14.16 -11.45 8.41
N MET A 57 12.93 -11.94 8.20
CA MET A 57 12.68 -13.30 7.73
C MET A 57 13.17 -13.53 6.31
N ALA A 58 12.99 -12.56 5.40
CA ALA A 58 13.45 -12.67 4.02
C ALA A 58 14.96 -12.78 3.92
N LEU A 59 15.71 -12.10 4.79
CA LEU A 59 17.17 -12.22 4.84
C LEU A 59 17.63 -13.56 5.45
N ILE A 60 16.90 -14.13 6.41
CA ILE A 60 17.27 -15.40 7.07
C ILE A 60 16.93 -16.62 6.20
N LYS A 61 15.83 -16.56 5.46
CA LYS A 61 15.27 -17.69 4.70
C LYS A 61 15.29 -17.48 3.18
N GLU A 62 15.93 -16.41 2.71
CA GLU A 62 16.01 -16.03 1.29
C GLU A 62 14.64 -15.94 0.60
N LEU A 63 13.62 -15.49 1.33
CA LEU A 63 12.24 -15.43 0.84
C LEU A 63 12.03 -14.16 -0.01
N THR A 64 12.46 -14.21 -1.27
CA THR A 64 12.36 -13.05 -2.18
C THR A 64 10.92 -12.56 -2.34
N PHE A 65 9.94 -13.48 -2.39
CA PHE A 65 8.52 -13.14 -2.44
C PHE A 65 8.10 -12.24 -1.27
N LEU A 66 8.54 -12.58 -0.05
CA LEU A 66 8.20 -11.82 1.15
C LEU A 66 8.84 -10.42 1.12
N LEU A 67 10.06 -10.31 0.59
CA LEU A 67 10.73 -9.03 0.38
C LEU A 67 9.96 -8.14 -0.60
N MET A 68 9.55 -8.69 -1.75
CA MET A 68 8.80 -7.94 -2.77
C MET A 68 7.48 -7.38 -2.23
N VAL A 69 6.69 -8.25 -1.61
CA VAL A 69 5.36 -7.89 -1.09
C VAL A 69 5.48 -6.90 0.06
N SER A 70 6.46 -7.07 0.95
CA SER A 70 6.65 -6.17 2.09
C SER A 70 7.03 -4.75 1.65
N PHE A 71 7.99 -4.59 0.74
CA PHE A 71 8.33 -3.26 0.21
C PHE A 71 7.20 -2.62 -0.59
N PHE A 72 6.53 -3.36 -1.47
CA PHE A 72 5.43 -2.82 -2.27
C PHE A 72 4.25 -2.36 -1.38
N SER A 73 3.81 -3.22 -0.47
CA SER A 73 2.68 -2.92 0.42
C SER A 73 3.02 -1.79 1.40
N TYR A 74 4.25 -1.74 1.93
CA TYR A 74 4.68 -0.69 2.84
C TYR A 74 4.85 0.66 2.13
N HIS A 75 5.35 0.66 0.89
CA HIS A 75 5.37 1.88 0.07
C HIS A 75 3.95 2.45 -0.10
N GLN A 76 2.97 1.60 -0.45
CA GLN A 76 1.56 1.99 -0.60
C GLN A 76 0.97 2.57 0.70
N LEU A 77 1.32 1.98 1.85
CA LEU A 77 0.92 2.47 3.17
C LEU A 77 1.50 3.86 3.43
N VAL A 78 2.82 4.01 3.28
CA VAL A 78 3.53 5.24 3.61
C VAL A 78 3.05 6.39 2.73
N ARG A 79 2.89 6.20 1.43
CA ARG A 79 2.31 7.24 0.55
C ARG A 79 0.86 7.56 0.91
N GLY A 80 0.06 6.56 1.28
CA GLY A 80 -1.33 6.74 1.68
C GLY A 80 -1.43 7.58 2.94
N TYR A 81 -0.59 7.30 3.93
CA TYR A 81 -0.52 8.08 5.17
C TYR A 81 0.06 9.47 4.91
N ARG A 82 1.13 9.57 4.10
CA ARG A 82 1.81 10.83 3.76
C ARG A 82 0.89 11.81 3.03
N ALA A 83 -0.09 11.32 2.26
CA ALA A 83 -1.10 12.17 1.62
C ALA A 83 -1.82 13.10 2.60
N LEU A 84 -1.99 12.72 3.88
CA LEU A 84 -2.61 13.56 4.91
C LEU A 84 -1.83 14.85 5.20
N TYR A 85 -0.54 14.92 4.84
CA TYR A 85 0.33 16.08 5.02
C TYR A 85 0.50 16.91 3.73
N LEU A 86 0.08 16.36 2.59
CA LEU A 86 0.21 16.97 1.26
C LEU A 86 -1.08 17.66 0.81
N LYS A 87 -1.81 18.30 1.73
CA LYS A 87 -3.14 18.89 1.45
C LYS A 87 -3.08 20.10 0.51
N LYS A 88 -1.93 20.77 0.39
CA LYS A 88 -1.76 22.03 -0.31
C LYS A 88 -1.05 21.89 -1.67
N LEU A 89 -0.96 20.69 -2.26
CA LEU A 89 -0.34 20.53 -3.60
C LEU A 89 -1.05 21.37 -4.68
N HIS A 90 -2.38 21.49 -4.60
CA HIS A 90 -3.17 22.38 -5.46
C HIS A 90 -2.78 23.86 -5.36
N LYS A 91 -2.09 24.26 -4.29
CA LYS A 91 -1.52 25.60 -4.07
C LYS A 91 0.00 25.66 -4.26
N GLY A 92 0.60 24.65 -4.90
CA GLY A 92 2.04 24.60 -5.14
C GLY A 92 2.90 24.23 -3.93
N GLN A 93 2.36 23.46 -2.97
CA GLN A 93 3.16 22.86 -1.90
C GLN A 93 4.34 22.09 -2.50
N ARG A 94 5.55 22.41 -2.05
CA ARG A 94 6.79 21.78 -2.54
C ARG A 94 7.01 20.41 -1.90
N MET A 95 7.76 19.58 -2.63
CA MET A 95 8.25 18.30 -2.17
C MET A 95 9.19 18.50 -0.99
N THR A 96 8.98 17.77 0.12
CA THR A 96 9.91 17.81 1.25
C THR A 96 10.96 16.71 1.11
N TRP A 97 12.04 16.79 1.91
CA TRP A 97 13.06 15.74 1.93
C TRP A 97 12.49 14.36 2.26
N VAL A 98 11.44 14.29 3.08
CA VAL A 98 10.73 13.04 3.43
C VAL A 98 10.09 12.43 2.18
N ASP A 99 9.47 13.26 1.34
CA ASP A 99 8.87 12.81 0.08
C ASP A 99 9.96 12.30 -0.87
N VAL A 100 11.12 12.97 -0.92
CA VAL A 100 12.28 12.52 -1.71
C VAL A 100 12.77 11.17 -1.20
N LEU A 101 12.97 11.02 0.11
CA LEU A 101 13.44 9.77 0.70
C LEU A 101 12.50 8.60 0.39
N ILE A 102 11.19 8.77 0.60
CA ILE A 102 10.19 7.73 0.35
C ILE A 102 10.21 7.30 -1.13
N ASN A 103 10.16 8.27 -2.04
CA ASN A 103 10.10 7.97 -3.48
C ASN A 103 11.43 7.44 -4.02
N SER A 104 12.58 7.92 -3.53
CA SER A 104 13.89 7.44 -3.98
C SER A 104 14.16 6.01 -3.52
N ILE A 105 13.90 5.68 -2.25
CA ILE A 105 14.03 4.29 -1.75
C ILE A 105 13.13 3.36 -2.56
N ALA A 106 11.88 3.77 -2.79
CA ALA A 106 10.94 2.97 -3.58
C ALA A 106 11.37 2.84 -5.04
N ALA A 107 11.82 3.91 -5.68
CA ALA A 107 12.29 3.88 -7.06
C ALA A 107 13.46 2.92 -7.23
N VAL A 108 14.49 3.04 -6.39
CA VAL A 108 15.66 2.16 -6.42
C VAL A 108 15.24 0.71 -6.23
N PHE A 109 14.43 0.42 -5.20
CA PHE A 109 13.96 -0.94 -4.95
C PHE A 109 13.16 -1.51 -6.12
N MET A 110 12.21 -0.74 -6.68
CA MET A 110 11.34 -1.21 -7.77
C MET A 110 12.09 -1.38 -9.10
N ILE A 111 13.08 -0.53 -9.38
CA ILE A 111 13.96 -0.67 -10.55
C ILE A 111 14.84 -1.90 -10.40
N CYS A 112 15.48 -2.10 -9.25
CA CYS A 112 16.27 -3.30 -8.98
C CYS A 112 15.40 -4.56 -9.07
N LEU A 113 14.17 -4.51 -8.54
CA LEU A 113 13.23 -5.62 -8.62
C LEU A 113 12.82 -5.93 -10.06
N LEU A 114 12.53 -4.91 -10.86
CA LEU A 114 12.21 -5.09 -12.28
C LEU A 114 13.38 -5.67 -13.06
N ALA A 115 14.58 -5.11 -12.86
CA ALA A 115 15.80 -5.61 -13.50
C ALA A 115 16.05 -7.08 -13.13
N TRP A 116 15.91 -7.43 -11.85
CA TRP A 116 16.00 -8.82 -11.39
C TRP A 116 14.90 -9.69 -12.00
N GLY A 117 13.66 -9.22 -12.10
CA GLY A 117 12.58 -9.97 -12.75
C GLY A 117 12.87 -10.28 -14.22
N LEU A 118 13.45 -9.34 -14.96
CA LEU A 118 13.71 -9.44 -16.40
C LEU A 118 14.95 -10.27 -16.76
N THR A 119 15.92 -10.44 -15.85
CA THR A 119 17.15 -11.22 -16.09
C THR A 119 17.02 -12.70 -15.73
N GLY A 120 15.85 -13.12 -15.23
CA GLY A 120 15.60 -14.48 -14.77
C GLY A 120 14.88 -15.38 -15.78
N ASP A 121 14.41 -16.50 -15.27
CA ASP A 121 13.51 -17.42 -15.97
C ASP A 121 12.05 -16.91 -15.98
N TRP A 122 11.16 -17.62 -16.66
CA TRP A 122 9.72 -17.32 -16.67
C TRP A 122 8.98 -17.94 -15.48
N SER A 123 9.66 -18.09 -14.33
CA SER A 123 9.02 -18.58 -13.12
C SER A 123 7.97 -17.59 -12.61
N LEU A 124 6.94 -18.10 -11.92
CA LEU A 124 5.88 -17.26 -11.34
C LEU A 124 6.45 -16.15 -10.44
N LEU A 125 7.51 -16.44 -9.68
CA LEU A 125 8.18 -15.47 -8.82
C LEU A 125 8.76 -14.29 -9.62
N ARG A 126 9.37 -14.55 -10.77
CA ARG A 126 9.92 -13.51 -11.66
C ARG A 126 8.82 -12.71 -12.33
N ILE A 127 7.73 -13.36 -12.75
CA ILE A 127 6.55 -12.66 -13.29
C ILE A 127 5.97 -11.71 -12.23
N VAL A 128 5.82 -12.17 -10.99
CA VAL A 128 5.37 -11.32 -9.87
C VAL A 128 6.34 -10.15 -9.64
N ALA A 129 7.65 -10.39 -9.71
CA ALA A 129 8.67 -9.35 -9.59
C ALA A 129 8.53 -8.27 -10.68
N ILE A 130 8.30 -8.67 -11.94
CA ILE A 130 8.06 -7.77 -13.06
C ILE A 130 6.80 -6.93 -12.82
N VAL A 131 5.69 -7.57 -12.42
CA VAL A 131 4.42 -6.88 -12.15
C VAL A 131 4.56 -5.87 -11.01
N PHE A 132 5.20 -6.24 -9.90
CA PHE A 132 5.44 -5.30 -8.79
C PHE A 132 6.45 -4.22 -9.14
N GLY A 133 7.50 -4.54 -9.90
CA GLY A 133 8.48 -3.57 -10.38
C GLY A 133 7.83 -2.50 -11.26
N LEU A 134 7.09 -2.91 -12.30
CA LEU A 134 6.39 -2.00 -13.22
C LEU A 134 5.31 -1.17 -12.49
N SER A 135 4.46 -1.81 -11.69
CA SER A 135 3.41 -1.10 -10.95
C SER A 135 4.01 -0.16 -9.90
N GLY A 136 5.08 -0.56 -9.23
CA GLY A 136 5.80 0.25 -8.26
C GLY A 136 6.41 1.50 -8.89
N ILE A 137 7.13 1.34 -10.01
CA ILE A 137 7.67 2.47 -10.77
C ILE A 137 6.56 3.41 -11.19
N LEU A 138 5.45 2.90 -11.75
CA LEU A 138 4.30 3.72 -12.13
C LEU A 138 3.77 4.53 -10.93
N VAL A 139 3.60 3.90 -9.77
CA VAL A 139 3.13 4.60 -8.57
C VAL A 139 4.10 5.72 -8.15
N VAL A 140 5.41 5.44 -8.13
CA VAL A 140 6.42 6.45 -7.80
C VAL A 140 6.39 7.60 -8.80
N THR A 141 6.34 7.31 -10.11
CA THR A 141 6.24 8.31 -11.16
C THR A 141 5.00 9.18 -10.98
N LEU A 142 3.84 8.58 -10.69
CA LEU A 142 2.60 9.31 -10.46
C LEU A 142 2.64 10.16 -9.19
N ASP A 143 3.33 9.73 -8.14
CA ASP A 143 3.48 10.51 -6.92
C ASP A 143 4.42 11.70 -7.11
N VAL A 144 5.58 11.49 -7.75
CA VAL A 144 6.52 12.57 -8.08
C VAL A 144 5.88 13.56 -9.05
N ARG A 145 5.15 13.08 -10.07
CA ARG A 145 4.47 13.92 -11.07
C ARG A 145 3.52 14.94 -10.44
N LYS A 146 2.85 14.62 -9.31
CA LYS A 146 1.90 15.55 -8.63
C LYS A 146 2.56 16.84 -8.13
N PHE A 147 3.87 16.84 -7.91
CA PHE A 147 4.61 18.03 -7.49
C PHE A 147 4.91 18.98 -8.67
N TYR A 148 4.96 18.46 -9.89
CA TYR A 148 5.20 19.24 -11.11
C TYR A 148 3.89 19.59 -11.83
N VAL A 149 2.99 18.60 -11.94
CA VAL A 149 1.64 18.75 -12.49
C VAL A 149 0.66 18.80 -11.33
N ARG A 150 0.32 20.03 -10.93
CA ARG A 150 -0.46 20.28 -9.72
C ARG A 150 -1.88 19.72 -9.85
N PRO A 151 -2.40 19.06 -8.81
CA PRO A 151 -3.78 18.62 -8.81
C PRO A 151 -4.74 19.82 -8.72
N VAL A 152 -5.78 19.83 -9.55
CA VAL A 152 -6.79 20.89 -9.56
C VAL A 152 -7.69 20.83 -8.31
N GLU A 153 -8.05 19.62 -7.88
CA GLU A 153 -9.00 19.43 -6.78
C GLU A 153 -8.36 19.70 -5.40
N LYS A 154 -8.98 20.57 -4.60
CA LYS A 154 -8.58 20.84 -3.20
C LYS A 154 -8.48 19.56 -2.36
N GLN A 155 -9.36 18.57 -2.61
CA GLN A 155 -9.44 17.31 -1.87
C GLN A 155 -8.61 16.17 -2.46
N HIS A 156 -7.69 16.42 -3.40
CA HIS A 156 -6.84 15.39 -4.04
C HIS A 156 -6.10 14.48 -3.02
N TRP A 157 -5.73 15.04 -1.87
CA TRP A 157 -5.06 14.33 -0.78
C TRP A 157 -5.94 13.22 -0.19
N PHE A 158 -7.26 13.41 -0.15
CA PHE A 158 -8.21 12.46 0.40
C PHE A 158 -8.32 11.22 -0.50
N TYR A 159 -8.35 11.41 -1.82
CA TYR A 159 -8.36 10.30 -2.77
C TYR A 159 -7.02 9.57 -2.82
N SER A 160 -5.90 10.31 -2.70
CA SER A 160 -4.57 9.72 -2.59
C SER A 160 -4.44 8.88 -1.32
N HIS A 161 -4.99 9.34 -0.20
CA HIS A 161 -5.06 8.59 1.05
C HIS A 161 -5.88 7.30 0.90
N ILE A 162 -7.10 7.38 0.36
CA ILE A 162 -7.94 6.18 0.12
C ILE A 162 -7.23 5.17 -0.79
N SER A 163 -6.64 5.64 -1.89
CA SER A 163 -5.98 4.76 -2.86
C SER A 163 -4.71 4.12 -2.28
N GLY A 164 -3.90 4.88 -1.54
CA GLY A 164 -2.67 4.36 -0.92
C GLY A 164 -2.96 3.38 0.22
N MET A 165 -3.81 3.78 1.17
CA MET A 165 -4.18 2.91 2.31
C MET A 165 -4.96 1.67 1.83
N GLY A 166 -5.89 1.85 0.90
CA GLY A 166 -6.65 0.75 0.32
C GLY A 166 -5.77 -0.20 -0.50
N GLY A 167 -4.85 0.34 -1.30
CA GLY A 167 -3.88 -0.45 -2.05
C GLY A 167 -2.94 -1.26 -1.15
N ALA A 168 -2.49 -0.68 -0.03
CA ALA A 168 -1.72 -1.40 0.98
C ALA A 168 -2.54 -2.55 1.59
N TYR A 169 -3.80 -2.31 1.93
CA TYR A 169 -4.68 -3.31 2.52
C TYR A 169 -5.02 -4.46 1.56
N ILE A 170 -5.24 -4.15 0.27
CA ILE A 170 -5.38 -5.16 -0.78
C ILE A 170 -4.14 -6.05 -0.81
N ALA A 171 -2.94 -5.46 -0.83
CA ALA A 171 -1.70 -6.22 -0.83
C ALA A 171 -1.55 -7.09 0.42
N THR A 172 -1.95 -6.61 1.61
CA THR A 172 -1.96 -7.39 2.85
C THR A 172 -2.89 -8.60 2.76
N ILE A 173 -4.12 -8.41 2.28
CA ILE A 173 -5.08 -9.51 2.10
C ILE A 173 -4.56 -10.51 1.07
N THR A 174 -4.09 -10.05 -0.09
CA THR A 174 -3.53 -10.94 -1.12
C THR A 174 -2.36 -11.74 -0.56
N ALA A 175 -1.43 -11.12 0.18
CA ALA A 175 -0.31 -11.81 0.81
C ALA A 175 -0.78 -12.92 1.76
N PHE A 176 -1.75 -12.61 2.63
CA PHE A 176 -2.33 -13.58 3.56
C PHE A 176 -3.01 -14.74 2.82
N LEU A 177 -3.77 -14.46 1.76
CA LEU A 177 -4.49 -15.50 1.04
C LEU A 177 -3.55 -16.37 0.21
N VAL A 178 -2.55 -15.79 -0.47
CA VAL A 178 -1.59 -16.55 -1.31
C VAL A 178 -0.78 -17.55 -0.50
N VAL A 179 -0.49 -17.27 0.77
CA VAL A 179 0.26 -18.19 1.63
C VAL A 179 -0.62 -19.24 2.33
N ASN A 180 -1.91 -18.94 2.58
CA ASN A 180 -2.80 -19.80 3.37
C ASN A 180 -3.85 -20.57 2.55
N VAL A 181 -4.32 -20.03 1.41
CA VAL A 181 -5.42 -20.62 0.62
C VAL A 181 -4.86 -21.50 -0.48
N ARG A 182 -5.11 -22.81 -0.37
CA ARG A 182 -4.66 -23.82 -1.35
C ARG A 182 -5.78 -24.46 -2.17
N PHE A 183 -7.03 -24.32 -1.73
CA PHE A 183 -8.19 -24.99 -2.35
C PHE A 183 -8.82 -24.18 -3.50
N LEU A 184 -8.47 -22.90 -3.66
CA LEU A 184 -8.90 -22.07 -4.79
C LEU A 184 -7.81 -22.03 -5.87
N PRO A 185 -8.17 -21.90 -7.16
CA PRO A 185 -7.23 -21.61 -8.22
C PRO A 185 -6.37 -20.39 -7.90
N GLY A 186 -5.05 -20.49 -8.12
CA GLY A 186 -4.10 -19.44 -7.75
C GLY A 186 -4.46 -18.06 -8.30
N TRP A 187 -4.90 -17.98 -9.56
CA TRP A 187 -5.29 -16.71 -10.18
C TRP A 187 -6.46 -16.01 -9.45
N ILE A 188 -7.40 -16.76 -8.85
CA ILE A 188 -8.47 -16.19 -8.02
C ILE A 188 -7.90 -15.60 -6.74
N VAL A 189 -6.98 -16.33 -6.09
CA VAL A 189 -6.34 -15.90 -4.84
C VAL A 189 -5.51 -14.63 -5.05
N TRP A 190 -4.84 -14.52 -6.20
CA TRP A 190 -4.03 -13.37 -6.57
C TRP A 190 -4.88 -12.16 -7.01
N LEU A 191 -5.84 -12.35 -7.92
CA LEU A 191 -6.57 -11.26 -8.57
C LEU A 191 -7.87 -10.90 -7.86
N GLY A 192 -8.48 -11.81 -7.12
CA GLY A 192 -9.76 -11.59 -6.44
C GLY A 192 -9.76 -10.40 -5.47
N PRO A 193 -8.82 -10.32 -4.52
CA PRO A 193 -8.74 -9.16 -3.62
C PRO A 193 -8.46 -7.85 -4.36
N LEU A 194 -7.65 -7.90 -5.43
CA LEU A 194 -7.31 -6.74 -6.24
C LEU A 194 -8.55 -6.20 -6.98
N THR A 195 -9.29 -7.06 -7.66
CA THR A 195 -10.48 -6.65 -8.43
C THR A 195 -11.56 -6.07 -7.51
N VAL A 196 -11.92 -6.80 -6.45
CA VAL A 196 -12.92 -6.35 -5.46
C VAL A 196 -12.47 -5.05 -4.79
N GLY A 197 -11.22 -4.99 -4.36
CA GLY A 197 -10.66 -3.81 -3.68
C GLY A 197 -10.63 -2.57 -4.58
N LEU A 198 -10.21 -2.69 -5.83
CA LEU A 198 -10.19 -1.58 -6.78
C LEU A 198 -11.59 -1.06 -7.10
N VAL A 199 -12.58 -1.95 -7.25
CA VAL A 199 -13.99 -1.57 -7.44
C VAL A 199 -14.49 -0.76 -6.24
N ILE A 200 -14.25 -1.24 -5.02
CA ILE A 200 -14.66 -0.54 -3.79
C ILE A 200 -13.97 0.83 -3.68
N ILE A 201 -12.67 0.90 -3.95
CA ILE A 201 -11.89 2.16 -3.93
C ILE A 201 -12.47 3.16 -4.92
N ASN A 202 -12.71 2.75 -6.17
CA ASN A 202 -13.20 3.63 -7.22
C ASN A 202 -14.61 4.13 -6.93
N ILE A 203 -15.53 3.25 -6.49
CA ILE A 203 -16.88 3.64 -6.08
C ILE A 203 -16.82 4.63 -4.92
N THR A 204 -15.96 4.37 -3.92
CA THR A 204 -15.81 5.23 -2.75
C THR A 204 -15.30 6.61 -3.17
N ILE A 205 -14.25 6.68 -3.99
CA ILE A 205 -13.70 7.95 -4.50
C ILE A 205 -14.77 8.71 -5.30
N ALA A 206 -15.49 8.04 -6.21
CA ALA A 206 -16.55 8.65 -7.00
C ALA A 206 -17.66 9.24 -6.12
N ARG A 207 -18.10 8.49 -5.09
CA ARG A 207 -19.08 8.97 -4.11
C ARG A 207 -18.60 10.20 -3.36
N TYR A 208 -17.35 10.23 -2.91
CA TYR A 208 -16.79 11.38 -2.19
C TYR A 208 -16.55 12.60 -3.08
N LYS A 209 -16.14 12.41 -4.35
CA LYS A 209 -16.06 13.49 -5.34
C LYS A 209 -17.41 14.19 -5.51
N ARG A 210 -18.49 13.41 -5.70
CA ARG A 210 -19.86 13.95 -5.79
C ARG A 210 -20.26 14.70 -4.52
N LYS A 211 -19.99 14.12 -3.35
CA LYS A 211 -20.28 14.75 -2.05
C LYS A 211 -19.57 16.10 -1.88
N PHE A 212 -18.27 16.16 -2.16
CA PHE A 212 -17.51 17.41 -2.01
C PHE A 212 -17.91 18.48 -3.03
N LYS A 213 -18.27 18.08 -4.25
CA LYS A 213 -18.80 19.02 -5.26
C LYS A 213 -20.12 19.64 -4.80
N LYS A 214 -21.05 18.84 -4.29
CA LYS A 214 -22.35 19.32 -3.77
C LYS A 214 -22.17 20.33 -2.64
N VAL A 215 -21.33 20.00 -1.64
CA VAL A 215 -21.05 20.92 -0.52
C VAL A 215 -20.42 22.23 -0.98
N LEU A 216 -19.59 22.22 -2.02
CA LEU A 216 -19.01 23.45 -2.57
C LEU A 216 -20.07 24.31 -3.27
N GLN A 217 -21.03 23.68 -3.96
CA GLN A 217 -22.12 24.38 -4.63
C GLN A 217 -23.13 24.99 -3.65
N GLU A 218 -23.35 24.35 -2.50
CA GLU A 218 -24.25 24.86 -1.44
C GLU A 218 -23.61 25.99 -0.60
N ALA A 219 -22.29 26.22 -0.73
CA ALA A 219 -21.54 27.20 0.04
C ALA A 219 -21.25 28.51 -0.73
N VAL A 220 -21.70 28.60 -1.98
CA VAL A 220 -21.61 29.77 -2.88
C VAL A 220 -23.00 30.35 -3.04
#